data_AF-A0A259S2B7-F1
#
_entry.id   AF-A0A259S2B7-F1
#
_cell.length_a   1.000
_cell.length_b   1.000
_cell.length_c   1.000
_cell.angle_alpha   90.00
_cell.angle_beta   90.00
_cell.angle_gamma   90.00
#
_symmetry.space_group_name_H-M   'P 1'
#
loop_
_entity.id
_entity.type
_entity.pdbx_description
1 polymer ?
#
loop_
_entity_poly.entity_id
_entity_poly.type
_entity_poly.pdbx_seq_one_letter_code
_entity_poly.pdbx_strand_id
1 'polypeptide(L)'
;AEHGEPRPLRILLIDNYGSFTYNLVHQIAATAGQAPVVVHNDWAEWDPSVLDRFDAVVLSPGPGDPRVSEDFGICADAIRIAAERRIPLLGVCLGHQGLGHAFGAAVRRAPEPRHGRPSPVAHDGTGPFEGLPSPVEVVRYHSLMIDDVPDELVVTARADDGVIMGIRHRELPLWGVQFHPESIGTLDGTHMMANFAAFVRATAAPLTKPAPVVASSAPVSRAPVARRALRRRTLPLRVTTETLFTDLFGDATQAVWLDGNRPGDPRARYSILGGGDLPTAIADVQAGTVTVRDGAQERVLRTGFFDWLDAELAVTATEVSDLPFALGWVGALGYELRAECGSPHRRRAATPDAALVRLDRALVVDHEEERIHLLALDDEDWITRTTAEIAALEEAPPDGTAPDPLVAPPVALSARHSRAEYLRLIAEAQEEIAAGETYEACLTNLLHAAAPGAGDPLAAYLALRAQNPAPFGAFLRIGGVSVLSTSPERFLRITADGAVESRPIK
;
A
#
# COMPACT_ATOMS: atom_id res chain seq x y z
N ALA A 1 -29.46 -34.27 -3.34
CA ALA A 1 -29.99 -32.99 -3.81
C ALA A 1 -28.81 -32.20 -4.34
N GLU A 2 -28.79 -31.89 -5.63
CA GLU A 2 -27.74 -31.08 -6.25
C GLU A 2 -27.80 -29.68 -5.64
N HIS A 3 -26.85 -29.35 -4.76
CA HIS A 3 -26.66 -27.98 -4.29
C HIS A 3 -26.01 -27.20 -5.43
N GLY A 4 -26.83 -26.72 -6.38
CA GLY A 4 -26.40 -25.75 -7.37
C GLY A 4 -25.82 -24.54 -6.66
N GLU A 5 -24.67 -24.05 -7.13
CA GLU A 5 -24.03 -22.87 -6.55
C GLU A 5 -25.03 -21.70 -6.53
N PRO A 6 -25.10 -20.93 -5.42
CA PRO A 6 -26.04 -19.82 -5.31
C PRO A 6 -25.76 -18.77 -6.41
N ARG A 7 -26.83 -18.19 -6.96
CA ARG A 7 -26.74 -17.16 -8.01
C ARG A 7 -25.77 -16.03 -7.58
N PRO A 8 -24.87 -15.59 -8.47
CA PRO A 8 -24.01 -14.44 -8.21
C PRO A 8 -24.83 -13.15 -8.11
N LEU A 9 -24.49 -12.29 -7.15
CA LEU A 9 -25.14 -11.00 -6.93
C LEU A 9 -24.35 -9.86 -7.56
N ARG A 10 -25.04 -8.95 -8.25
CA ARG A 10 -24.46 -7.70 -8.74
C ARG A 10 -24.56 -6.64 -7.66
N ILE A 11 -23.46 -6.31 -7.00
CA ILE A 11 -23.43 -5.32 -5.94
C ILE A 11 -22.70 -4.06 -6.42
N LEU A 12 -23.29 -2.89 -6.16
CA LEU A 12 -22.61 -1.61 -6.27
C LEU A 12 -21.99 -1.26 -4.91
N LEU A 13 -20.70 -1.01 -4.87
CA LEU A 13 -20.00 -0.47 -3.72
C LEU A 13 -19.65 0.99 -3.99
N ILE A 14 -20.17 1.90 -3.18
CA ILE A 14 -19.81 3.33 -3.22
C ILE A 14 -18.69 3.54 -2.20
N ASP A 15 -17.49 3.82 -2.69
CA ASP A 15 -16.26 4.04 -1.92
C ASP A 15 -16.18 5.49 -1.41
N ASN A 16 -16.23 5.67 -0.09
CA ASN A 16 -16.04 6.96 0.57
C ASN A 16 -14.56 7.17 0.94
N TYR A 17 -13.63 6.66 0.12
CA TYR A 17 -12.19 6.68 0.36
C TYR A 17 -11.77 6.00 1.67
N GLY A 18 -12.47 4.91 2.02
CA GLY A 18 -12.13 4.09 3.17
C GLY A 18 -10.79 3.37 2.97
N SER A 19 -9.89 3.43 3.96
CA SER A 19 -8.56 2.79 3.86
C SER A 19 -8.61 1.26 3.66
N PHE A 20 -9.74 0.63 3.96
CA PHE A 20 -9.96 -0.82 3.87
C PHE A 20 -11.07 -1.20 2.90
N THR A 21 -11.55 -0.31 2.03
CA THR A 21 -12.64 -0.60 1.10
C THR A 21 -12.40 -1.86 0.27
N TYR A 22 -11.16 -2.12 -0.15
CA TYR A 22 -10.85 -3.32 -0.94
C TYR A 22 -10.86 -4.63 -0.12
N ASN A 23 -10.70 -4.58 1.21
CA ASN A 23 -10.98 -5.76 2.04
C ASN A 23 -12.48 -6.07 2.00
N LEU A 24 -13.33 -5.04 2.03
CA LEU A 24 -14.78 -5.19 1.85
C LEU A 24 -15.13 -5.69 0.44
N VAL A 25 -14.43 -5.21 -0.61
CA VAL A 25 -14.56 -5.75 -1.99
C VAL A 25 -14.28 -7.26 -2.01
N HIS A 26 -13.21 -7.72 -1.37
CA HIS A 26 -12.87 -9.14 -1.31
C HIS A 26 -13.90 -9.96 -0.50
N GLN A 27 -14.37 -9.45 0.64
CA GLN A 27 -15.43 -10.11 1.42
C GLN A 27 -16.76 -10.19 0.65
N ILE A 28 -17.12 -9.13 -0.08
CA ILE A 28 -18.27 -9.13 -0.98
C ILE A 28 -18.05 -10.18 -2.07
N ALA A 29 -16.89 -10.19 -2.74
CA ALA A 29 -16.60 -11.16 -3.79
C ALA A 29 -16.76 -12.61 -3.30
N ALA A 30 -16.23 -12.91 -2.11
CA ALA A 30 -16.30 -14.24 -1.50
C ALA A 30 -17.74 -14.67 -1.14
N THR A 31 -18.62 -13.74 -0.76
CA THR A 31 -19.98 -14.06 -0.28
C THR A 31 -21.08 -13.87 -1.33
N ALA A 32 -20.87 -12.96 -2.28
CA ALA A 32 -21.77 -12.64 -3.38
C ALA A 32 -21.54 -13.51 -4.63
N GLY A 33 -20.38 -14.18 -4.74
CA GLY A 33 -20.01 -15.04 -5.88
C GLY A 33 -19.37 -14.29 -7.06
N GLN A 34 -19.19 -12.97 -6.96
CA GLN A 34 -18.44 -12.14 -7.90
C GLN A 34 -18.07 -10.81 -7.25
N ALA A 35 -17.03 -10.13 -7.77
CA ALA A 35 -16.62 -8.82 -7.27
C ALA A 35 -17.71 -7.75 -7.46
N PRO A 36 -17.86 -6.81 -6.52
CA PRO A 36 -18.74 -5.66 -6.70
C PRO A 36 -18.19 -4.70 -7.76
N VAL A 37 -19.07 -3.89 -8.34
CA VAL A 37 -18.66 -2.69 -9.07
C VAL A 37 -18.34 -1.60 -8.05
N VAL A 38 -17.14 -1.03 -8.10
CA VAL A 38 -16.70 0.03 -7.18
C VAL A 38 -16.73 1.36 -7.91
N VAL A 39 -17.35 2.36 -7.29
CA VAL A 39 -17.33 3.77 -7.73
C VAL A 39 -17.03 4.65 -6.52
N HIS A 40 -16.39 5.81 -6.73
CA HIS A 40 -16.19 6.78 -5.64
C HIS A 40 -17.47 7.57 -5.35
N ASN A 41 -17.56 8.15 -4.15
CA ASN A 41 -18.70 8.94 -3.73
C ASN A 41 -18.84 10.29 -4.49
N ASP A 42 -17.81 10.71 -5.24
CA ASP A 42 -17.79 11.90 -6.09
C ASP A 42 -17.93 11.56 -7.59
N TRP A 43 -18.44 10.37 -7.91
CA TRP A 43 -18.53 9.86 -9.28
C TRP A 43 -19.30 10.81 -10.21
N ALA A 44 -18.56 11.46 -11.11
CA ALA A 44 -19.07 12.54 -11.97
C ALA A 44 -20.18 12.09 -12.93
N GLU A 45 -20.19 10.82 -13.34
CA GLU A 45 -21.21 10.24 -14.23
C GLU A 45 -22.42 9.66 -13.48
N TRP A 46 -22.59 9.96 -12.19
CA TRP A 46 -23.71 9.47 -11.39
C TRP A 46 -25.07 9.79 -12.02
N ASP A 47 -25.84 8.73 -12.25
CA ASP A 47 -27.23 8.80 -12.68
C ASP A 47 -28.08 7.81 -11.86
N PRO A 48 -29.21 8.25 -11.26
CA PRO A 48 -30.09 7.39 -10.45
C PRO A 48 -30.54 6.09 -11.12
N SER A 49 -30.59 5.99 -12.45
CA SER A 49 -30.98 4.76 -13.16
C SER A 49 -29.91 3.67 -13.09
N VAL A 50 -28.68 4.00 -12.69
CA VAL A 50 -27.60 3.03 -12.55
C VAL A 50 -27.94 1.94 -11.53
N LEU A 51 -28.66 2.30 -10.47
CA LEU A 51 -29.05 1.37 -9.39
C LEU A 51 -29.97 0.24 -9.88
N ASP A 52 -30.69 0.43 -10.98
CA ASP A 52 -31.55 -0.62 -11.57
C ASP A 52 -30.76 -1.81 -12.14
N ARG A 53 -29.42 -1.72 -12.16
CA ARG A 53 -28.52 -2.76 -12.67
C ARG A 53 -27.89 -3.60 -11.55
N PHE A 54 -28.24 -3.33 -10.30
CA PHE A 54 -27.65 -3.95 -9.11
C PHE A 54 -28.71 -4.59 -8.21
N ASP A 55 -28.34 -5.73 -7.61
CA ASP A 55 -29.17 -6.48 -6.67
C ASP A 55 -29.14 -5.82 -5.29
N ALA A 56 -28.06 -5.10 -4.97
CA ALA A 56 -27.88 -4.38 -3.71
C ALA A 56 -26.85 -3.25 -3.84
N VAL A 57 -26.88 -2.33 -2.87
CA VAL A 57 -25.91 -1.25 -2.69
C VAL A 57 -25.17 -1.45 -1.37
N VAL A 58 -23.86 -1.23 -1.37
CA VAL A 58 -23.07 -1.14 -0.15
C VAL A 58 -22.42 0.23 -0.11
N LEU A 59 -22.61 0.95 0.99
CA LEU A 59 -21.92 2.21 1.27
C LEU A 59 -20.76 1.90 2.20
N SER A 60 -19.55 2.07 1.68
CA SER A 60 -18.32 1.77 2.41
C SER A 60 -18.10 2.71 3.61
N PRO A 61 -17.18 2.35 4.52
CA PRO A 61 -16.59 3.30 5.45
C PRO A 61 -15.86 4.44 4.74
N GLY A 62 -15.61 5.52 5.47
CA GLY A 62 -14.80 6.64 4.99
C GLY A 62 -14.50 7.63 6.12
N PRO A 63 -13.47 8.47 5.96
CA PRO A 63 -13.33 9.68 6.76
C PRO A 63 -14.48 10.65 6.48
N GLY A 64 -14.60 11.67 7.33
CA GLY A 64 -15.52 12.80 7.13
C GLY A 64 -16.83 12.65 7.87
N ASP A 65 -17.77 13.52 7.52
CA ASP A 65 -19.07 13.67 8.18
C ASP A 65 -20.21 13.50 7.16
N PRO A 66 -21.21 12.63 7.41
CA PRO A 66 -22.30 12.41 6.46
C PRO A 66 -23.20 13.64 6.25
N ARG A 67 -23.06 14.68 7.08
CA ARG A 67 -23.76 15.97 6.96
C ARG A 67 -23.08 16.89 5.94
N VAL A 68 -21.82 16.63 5.58
CA VAL A 68 -21.05 17.41 4.61
C VAL A 68 -21.20 16.75 3.24
N SER A 69 -21.70 17.51 2.27
CA SER A 69 -21.99 17.00 0.92
C SER A 69 -20.75 16.49 0.19
N GLU A 70 -19.61 17.12 0.42
CA GLU A 70 -18.32 16.78 -0.19
C GLU A 70 -17.77 15.46 0.36
N ASP A 71 -18.04 15.16 1.64
CA ASP A 71 -17.57 13.94 2.30
C ASP A 71 -18.44 12.72 1.98
N PHE A 72 -19.72 12.93 1.70
CA PHE A 72 -20.70 11.84 1.52
C PHE A 72 -21.24 11.72 0.09
N GLY A 73 -21.11 12.77 -0.71
CA GLY A 73 -21.39 12.81 -2.14
C GLY A 73 -22.69 12.12 -2.54
N ILE A 74 -22.60 11.22 -3.52
CA ILE A 74 -23.74 10.50 -4.10
C ILE A 74 -24.41 9.51 -3.12
N CYS A 75 -23.80 9.21 -1.96
CA CYS A 75 -24.34 8.24 -1.02
C CYS A 75 -25.71 8.66 -0.47
N ALA A 76 -25.93 9.96 -0.23
CA ALA A 76 -27.23 10.47 0.22
C ALA A 76 -28.35 10.18 -0.79
N ASP A 77 -28.07 10.42 -2.08
CA ASP A 77 -28.98 10.08 -3.17
C ASP A 77 -29.18 8.57 -3.31
N ALA A 78 -28.11 7.78 -3.19
CA ALA A 78 -28.20 6.33 -3.26
C ALA A 78 -29.11 5.76 -2.16
N ILE A 79 -29.06 6.28 -0.92
CA ILE A 79 -29.97 5.89 0.17
C ILE A 79 -31.42 6.19 -0.18
N ARG A 80 -31.69 7.43 -0.63
CA ARG A 80 -33.05 7.86 -1.00
C ARG A 80 -33.62 6.99 -2.12
N ILE A 81 -32.85 6.74 -3.18
CA ILE A 81 -33.29 5.94 -4.32
C ILE A 81 -33.47 4.47 -3.92
N ALA A 82 -32.55 3.91 -3.11
CA ALA A 82 -32.67 2.56 -2.59
C ALA A 82 -33.93 2.39 -1.72
N ALA A 83 -34.27 3.40 -0.92
CA ALA A 83 -35.51 3.43 -0.15
C ALA A 83 -36.76 3.45 -1.07
N GLU A 84 -36.80 4.38 -2.03
CA GLU A 84 -37.90 4.54 -3.00
C GLU A 84 -38.15 3.26 -3.81
N ARG A 85 -37.08 2.60 -4.24
CA ARG A 85 -37.12 1.41 -5.11
C ARG A 85 -37.03 0.08 -4.35
N ARG A 86 -36.93 0.12 -3.02
CA ARG A 86 -36.72 -1.03 -2.13
C ARG A 86 -35.53 -1.90 -2.54
N ILE A 87 -34.42 -1.27 -2.94
CA ILE A 87 -33.16 -1.95 -3.23
C ILE A 87 -32.46 -2.22 -1.90
N PRO A 88 -32.04 -3.47 -1.61
CA PRO A 88 -31.26 -3.77 -0.42
C PRO A 88 -30.01 -2.89 -0.30
N LEU A 89 -29.80 -2.31 0.87
CA LEU A 89 -28.64 -1.45 1.14
C LEU A 89 -28.00 -1.80 2.47
N LEU A 90 -26.67 -1.86 2.49
CA LEU A 90 -25.86 -1.95 3.70
C LEU A 90 -24.96 -0.72 3.82
N GLY A 91 -25.12 0.06 4.89
CA GLY A 91 -24.19 1.12 5.26
C GLY A 91 -23.17 0.66 6.29
N VAL A 92 -21.88 0.89 6.03
CA VAL A 92 -20.79 0.53 6.95
C VAL A 92 -20.10 1.80 7.45
N CYS A 93 -19.93 1.94 8.77
CA CYS A 93 -19.35 3.11 9.44
C CYS A 93 -19.93 4.45 8.95
N LEU A 94 -19.25 5.18 8.05
CA LEU A 94 -19.78 6.42 7.46
C LEU A 94 -21.10 6.16 6.71
N GLY A 95 -21.21 5.04 5.98
CA GLY A 95 -22.45 4.61 5.35
C GLY A 95 -23.58 4.34 6.35
N HIS A 96 -23.27 3.81 7.54
CA HIS A 96 -24.25 3.64 8.63
C HIS A 96 -24.70 4.99 9.18
N GLN A 97 -23.76 5.92 9.38
CA GLN A 97 -24.07 7.25 9.90
C GLN A 97 -24.92 8.04 8.91
N GLY A 98 -24.59 7.98 7.62
CA GLY A 98 -25.38 8.60 6.57
C GLY A 98 -26.76 7.98 6.39
N LEU A 99 -26.88 6.65 6.55
CA LEU A 99 -28.20 6.00 6.60
C LEU A 99 -29.03 6.51 7.77
N GLY A 100 -28.46 6.58 8.98
CA GLY A 100 -29.14 7.16 10.14
C GLY A 100 -29.57 8.61 9.89
N HIS A 101 -28.64 9.43 9.38
CA HIS A 101 -28.85 10.84 9.09
C HIS A 101 -29.96 11.08 8.05
N ALA A 102 -29.98 10.31 6.96
CA ALA A 102 -30.98 10.41 5.90
C ALA A 102 -32.41 10.19 6.39
N PHE A 103 -32.59 9.44 7.48
CA PHE A 103 -33.89 9.22 8.13
C PHE A 103 -34.13 10.11 9.34
N GLY A 104 -33.20 11.00 9.69
CA GLY A 104 -33.38 12.00 10.74
C GLY A 104 -32.67 11.74 12.07
N ALA A 105 -31.83 10.70 12.17
CA ALA A 105 -30.99 10.53 13.35
C ALA A 105 -29.95 11.66 13.47
N ALA A 106 -29.63 12.05 14.69
CA ALA A 106 -28.61 13.04 14.97
C ALA A 106 -27.21 12.43 14.79
N VAL A 107 -26.28 13.16 14.16
CA VAL A 107 -24.86 12.79 14.08
C VAL A 107 -24.08 13.62 15.10
N ARG A 108 -23.37 12.94 16.02
CA ARG A 108 -22.66 13.55 17.15
C ARG A 108 -21.27 12.94 17.29
N ARG A 109 -20.36 13.61 18.02
CA ARG A 109 -19.10 12.99 18.45
C ARG A 109 -19.41 11.79 19.36
N ALA A 110 -18.71 10.69 19.14
CA ALA A 110 -18.71 9.57 20.05
C ALA A 110 -18.09 9.97 21.41
N PRO A 111 -18.43 9.27 22.52
CA PRO A 111 -17.85 9.58 23.83
C PRO A 111 -16.32 9.57 23.83
N GLU A 112 -15.74 8.65 23.07
CA GLU A 112 -14.31 8.56 22.81
C GLU A 112 -14.07 8.16 21.35
N PRO A 113 -13.08 8.75 20.66
CA PRO A 113 -12.64 8.25 19.36
C PRO A 113 -12.10 6.83 19.49
N ARG A 114 -12.57 5.92 18.62
CA ARG A 114 -12.14 4.51 18.58
C ARG A 114 -11.59 4.22 17.20
N HIS A 115 -10.29 3.99 17.08
CA HIS A 115 -9.61 3.68 15.82
C HIS A 115 -8.77 2.42 15.95
N GLY A 116 -9.18 1.35 15.28
CA GLY A 116 -8.51 0.05 15.31
C GLY A 116 -8.64 -0.70 16.63
N ARG A 117 -9.68 -0.38 17.41
CA ARG A 117 -9.88 -0.99 18.74
C ARG A 117 -10.98 -2.05 18.70
N PRO A 118 -10.73 -3.25 19.24
CA PRO A 118 -11.79 -4.23 19.44
C PRO A 118 -12.78 -3.72 20.48
N SER A 119 -14.05 -4.09 20.34
CA SER A 119 -15.10 -3.81 21.32
C SER A 119 -16.19 -4.88 21.25
N PRO A 120 -16.72 -5.31 22.40
CA PRO A 120 -17.88 -6.20 22.44
C PRO A 120 -19.14 -5.43 22.03
N VAL A 121 -19.94 -6.02 21.14
CA VAL A 121 -21.20 -5.45 20.66
C VAL A 121 -22.35 -6.41 20.89
N ALA A 122 -23.30 -6.02 21.73
CA ALA A 122 -24.54 -6.75 21.94
C ALA A 122 -25.52 -6.46 20.79
N HIS A 123 -26.15 -7.50 20.25
CA HIS A 123 -27.08 -7.39 19.13
C HIS A 123 -28.35 -8.23 19.33
N ASP A 124 -29.37 -7.96 18.50
CA ASP A 124 -30.66 -8.66 18.51
C ASP A 124 -30.68 -9.99 17.73
N GLY A 125 -29.59 -10.30 17.00
CA GLY A 125 -29.41 -11.57 16.29
C GLY A 125 -30.10 -11.61 14.94
N THR A 126 -30.45 -10.45 14.37
CA THR A 126 -31.14 -10.35 13.08
C THR A 126 -30.25 -9.79 11.97
N GLY A 127 -30.60 -10.12 10.72
CA GLY A 127 -29.94 -9.57 9.53
C GLY A 127 -28.44 -9.91 9.52
N PRO A 128 -27.54 -8.91 9.43
CA PRO A 128 -26.09 -9.16 9.48
C PRO A 128 -25.64 -9.99 10.69
N PHE A 129 -26.36 -9.94 11.82
CA PHE A 129 -25.97 -10.65 13.05
C PHE A 129 -26.56 -12.05 13.22
N GLU A 130 -27.29 -12.56 12.22
CA GLU A 130 -27.92 -13.88 12.31
C GLU A 130 -26.90 -14.99 12.54
N GLY A 131 -27.15 -15.84 13.54
CA GLY A 131 -26.27 -16.97 13.87
C GLY A 131 -24.95 -16.61 14.60
N LEU A 132 -24.74 -15.33 14.97
CA LEU A 132 -23.55 -14.87 15.69
C LEU A 132 -23.75 -14.84 17.22
N PRO A 133 -22.67 -15.00 18.01
CA PRO A 133 -22.73 -14.84 19.46
C PRO A 133 -22.97 -13.37 19.86
N SER A 134 -23.72 -13.15 20.94
CA SER A 134 -23.97 -11.80 21.49
C SER A 134 -23.45 -11.73 22.93
N PRO A 135 -22.47 -10.87 23.24
CA PRO A 135 -21.83 -9.89 22.34
C PRO A 135 -20.89 -10.54 21.30
N VAL A 136 -20.76 -9.88 20.15
CA VAL A 136 -19.74 -10.19 19.11
C VAL A 136 -18.58 -9.20 19.23
N GLU A 137 -17.35 -9.67 19.03
CA GLU A 137 -16.15 -8.81 19.01
C GLU A 137 -15.99 -8.17 17.62
N VAL A 138 -15.96 -6.82 17.58
CA VAL A 138 -15.82 -6.05 16.33
C VAL A 138 -14.75 -4.97 16.47
N VAL A 139 -14.17 -4.55 15.35
CA VAL A 139 -13.22 -3.43 15.33
C VAL A 139 -13.92 -2.11 14.95
N ARG A 140 -13.70 -1.08 15.78
CA ARG A 140 -14.24 0.27 15.60
C ARG A 140 -13.18 1.21 14.99
N TYR A 141 -13.60 2.02 14.01
CA TYR A 141 -12.84 3.15 13.44
C TYR A 141 -13.75 4.36 13.25
N HIS A 142 -14.25 4.95 14.33
CA HIS A 142 -15.13 6.10 14.22
C HIS A 142 -14.93 7.11 15.37
N SER A 143 -15.04 8.39 15.00
CA SER A 143 -15.06 9.54 15.92
C SER A 143 -16.46 10.12 16.07
N LEU A 144 -17.33 9.86 15.09
CA LEU A 144 -18.74 10.22 15.10
C LEU A 144 -19.61 9.00 15.40
N MET A 145 -20.84 9.24 15.83
CA MET A 145 -21.89 8.25 16.04
C MET A 145 -23.25 8.83 15.68
N ILE A 146 -24.24 7.96 15.47
CA ILE A 146 -25.64 8.37 15.43
C ILE A 146 -26.28 8.28 16.82
N ASP A 147 -27.25 9.15 17.05
CA ASP A 147 -28.07 9.24 18.25
C ASP A 147 -29.48 9.76 17.88
N ASP A 148 -30.39 9.90 18.85
CA ASP A 148 -31.75 10.39 18.64
C ASP A 148 -32.46 9.67 17.46
N VAL A 149 -32.36 8.34 17.44
CA VAL A 149 -32.84 7.51 16.32
C VAL A 149 -34.38 7.57 16.23
N PRO A 150 -34.94 7.97 15.08
CA PRO A 150 -36.38 8.12 14.90
C PRO A 150 -37.08 6.77 14.80
N ASP A 151 -38.41 6.77 14.95
CA ASP A 151 -39.21 5.56 15.06
C ASP A 151 -39.13 4.68 13.81
N GLU A 152 -38.86 5.21 12.61
CA GLU A 152 -38.72 4.43 11.38
C GLU A 152 -37.51 3.48 11.39
N LEU A 153 -36.53 3.75 12.25
CA LEU A 153 -35.33 2.96 12.43
C LEU A 153 -35.41 2.12 13.71
N VAL A 154 -34.86 0.91 13.64
CA VAL A 154 -34.72 0.00 14.79
C VAL A 154 -33.24 -0.15 15.07
N VAL A 155 -32.83 0.13 16.32
CA VAL A 155 -31.48 -0.19 16.79
C VAL A 155 -31.36 -1.69 16.96
N THR A 156 -30.42 -2.30 16.23
CA THR A 156 -30.18 -3.75 16.22
C THR A 156 -28.95 -4.14 17.03
N ALA A 157 -28.04 -3.21 17.30
CA ALA A 157 -26.84 -3.49 18.10
C ALA A 157 -26.31 -2.26 18.86
N ARG A 158 -25.66 -2.49 20.01
CA ARG A 158 -25.01 -1.46 20.86
C ARG A 158 -23.69 -1.95 21.45
N ALA A 159 -22.75 -1.04 21.59
CA ALA A 159 -21.51 -1.26 22.36
C ALA A 159 -21.74 -1.07 23.87
N ASP A 160 -20.75 -1.45 24.67
CA ASP A 160 -20.75 -1.32 26.14
C ASP A 160 -20.79 0.15 26.62
N ASP A 161 -20.22 1.06 25.84
CA ASP A 161 -20.29 2.51 26.04
C ASP A 161 -21.62 3.16 25.59
N GLY A 162 -22.59 2.33 25.14
CA GLY A 162 -23.92 2.76 24.74
C GLY A 162 -24.05 3.22 23.29
N VAL A 163 -22.94 3.34 22.55
CA VAL A 163 -22.95 3.74 21.15
C VAL A 163 -23.79 2.77 20.32
N ILE A 164 -24.61 3.31 19.42
CA ILE A 164 -25.41 2.51 18.48
C ILE A 164 -24.47 1.91 17.44
N MET A 165 -24.47 0.58 17.35
CA MET A 165 -23.57 -0.18 16.49
C MET A 165 -24.26 -0.85 15.31
N GLY A 166 -25.59 -0.89 15.33
CA GLY A 166 -26.39 -1.48 14.27
C GLY A 166 -27.77 -0.82 14.21
N ILE A 167 -28.25 -0.58 12.98
CA ILE A 167 -29.62 -0.14 12.71
C ILE A 167 -30.20 -0.92 11.54
N ARG A 168 -31.52 -0.95 11.47
CA ARG A 168 -32.29 -1.31 10.27
C ARG A 168 -33.50 -0.41 10.11
N HIS A 169 -33.95 -0.19 8.89
CA HIS A 169 -35.28 0.39 8.68
C HIS A 169 -36.36 -0.63 9.05
N ARG A 170 -37.52 -0.18 9.57
CA ARG A 170 -38.62 -1.08 9.95
C ARG A 170 -39.18 -1.86 8.78
N GLU A 171 -39.39 -1.18 7.66
CA GLU A 171 -40.11 -1.71 6.48
C GLU A 171 -39.26 -1.86 5.21
N LEU A 172 -38.12 -1.18 5.13
CA LEU A 172 -37.30 -1.09 3.92
C LEU A 172 -36.08 -2.00 4.11
N PRO A 173 -35.49 -2.55 3.02
CA PRO A 173 -34.37 -3.48 3.11
C PRO A 173 -33.03 -2.76 3.36
N LEU A 174 -33.02 -1.83 4.33
CA LEU A 174 -31.88 -0.96 4.64
C LEU A 174 -31.32 -1.36 6.00
N TRP A 175 -30.02 -1.66 6.01
CA TRP A 175 -29.26 -2.06 7.19
C TRP A 175 -28.03 -1.19 7.33
N GLY A 176 -27.57 -0.96 8.55
CA GLY A 176 -26.32 -0.27 8.79
C GLY A 176 -25.57 -0.83 9.99
N VAL A 177 -24.24 -0.88 9.91
CA VAL A 177 -23.34 -1.25 11.01
C VAL A 177 -22.26 -0.17 11.21
N GLN A 178 -22.02 0.26 12.44
CA GLN A 178 -21.07 1.36 12.74
C GLN A 178 -19.61 0.91 12.76
N PHE A 179 -19.36 -0.39 12.94
CA PHE A 179 -18.04 -1.00 12.98
C PHE A 179 -17.60 -1.52 11.60
N HIS A 180 -16.39 -2.08 11.53
CA HIS A 180 -15.74 -2.52 10.30
C HIS A 180 -15.75 -4.05 10.19
N PRO A 181 -16.73 -4.67 9.52
CA PRO A 181 -16.74 -6.11 9.25
C PRO A 181 -15.53 -6.55 8.39
N GLU A 182 -14.94 -5.63 7.63
CA GLU A 182 -13.77 -5.89 6.78
C GLU A 182 -12.43 -5.84 7.51
N SER A 183 -12.43 -5.43 8.78
CA SER A 183 -11.23 -5.46 9.61
C SER A 183 -10.86 -6.90 9.95
N ILE A 184 -9.57 -7.24 9.83
CA ILE A 184 -9.02 -8.56 10.20
C ILE A 184 -9.34 -8.92 11.66
N GLY A 185 -9.48 -7.91 12.55
CA GLY A 185 -9.84 -8.13 13.94
C GLY A 185 -11.33 -8.44 14.17
N THR A 186 -12.20 -8.23 13.18
CA THR A 186 -13.62 -8.60 13.23
C THR A 186 -13.79 -9.99 12.63
N LEU A 187 -13.50 -11.03 13.41
CA LEU A 187 -13.40 -12.42 12.93
C LEU A 187 -14.67 -12.91 12.22
N ASP A 188 -15.85 -12.48 12.70
CA ASP A 188 -17.15 -12.84 12.15
C ASP A 188 -17.62 -11.94 11.00
N GLY A 189 -16.81 -10.97 10.56
CA GLY A 189 -17.22 -9.99 9.56
C GLY A 189 -17.60 -10.58 8.20
N THR A 190 -16.88 -11.62 7.74
CA THR A 190 -17.24 -12.35 6.52
C THR A 190 -18.59 -13.06 6.67
N HIS A 191 -18.93 -13.56 7.86
CA HIS A 191 -20.24 -14.17 8.12
C HIS A 191 -21.35 -13.10 8.06
N MET A 192 -21.12 -11.90 8.60
CA MET A 192 -22.07 -10.79 8.49
C MET A 192 -22.35 -10.41 7.03
N MET A 193 -21.30 -10.38 6.20
CA MET A 193 -21.45 -10.14 4.75
C MET A 193 -22.18 -11.30 4.05
N ALA A 194 -21.96 -12.54 4.48
CA ALA A 194 -22.71 -13.70 3.98
C ALA A 194 -24.20 -13.61 4.32
N ASN A 195 -24.54 -13.18 5.55
CA ASN A 195 -25.92 -12.94 5.97
C ASN A 195 -26.59 -11.85 5.13
N PHE A 196 -25.90 -10.74 4.86
CA PHE A 196 -26.41 -9.72 3.95
C PHE A 196 -26.61 -10.26 2.53
N ALA A 197 -25.66 -11.01 1.98
CA ALA A 197 -25.79 -11.62 0.65
C ALA A 197 -26.96 -12.64 0.59
N ALA A 198 -27.18 -13.42 1.64
CA ALA A 198 -28.33 -14.32 1.75
C ALA A 198 -29.65 -13.55 1.78
N PHE A 199 -29.72 -12.46 2.57
CA PHE A 199 -30.86 -11.55 2.61
C PHE A 199 -31.18 -10.94 1.24
N VAL A 200 -30.16 -10.47 0.50
CA VAL A 200 -30.34 -9.95 -0.87
C VAL A 200 -30.91 -11.02 -1.79
N ARG A 201 -30.40 -12.26 -1.74
CA ARG A 201 -30.94 -13.36 -2.57
C ARG A 201 -32.40 -13.67 -2.26
N ALA A 202 -32.82 -13.52 -1.01
CA ALA A 202 -34.19 -13.77 -0.58
C ALA A 202 -35.16 -12.63 -0.96
N THR A 203 -34.66 -11.41 -1.14
CA THR A 203 -35.51 -10.21 -1.28
C THR A 203 -35.44 -9.54 -2.65
N ALA A 204 -34.32 -9.66 -3.36
CA ALA A 204 -34.13 -9.02 -4.66
C ALA A 204 -34.75 -9.85 -5.79
N ALA A 205 -35.57 -9.20 -6.62
CA ALA A 205 -36.04 -9.79 -7.87
C ALA A 205 -34.86 -9.98 -8.85
N PRO A 206 -34.83 -11.05 -9.66
CA PRO A 206 -33.79 -11.25 -10.66
C PRO A 206 -33.72 -10.07 -11.64
N LEU A 207 -32.53 -9.47 -11.74
CA LEU A 207 -32.30 -8.35 -12.64
C LEU A 207 -32.39 -8.77 -14.12
N THR A 208 -33.12 -8.00 -14.92
CA THR A 208 -33.27 -8.20 -16.38
C THR A 208 -32.33 -7.33 -17.22
N LYS A 209 -31.84 -6.21 -16.66
CA LYS A 209 -30.92 -5.30 -17.35
C LYS A 209 -29.51 -5.91 -17.43
N PRO A 210 -28.78 -5.75 -18.56
CA PRO A 210 -27.42 -6.24 -18.69
C PRO A 210 -26.47 -5.59 -17.67
N ALA A 211 -25.41 -6.31 -17.31
CA ALA A 211 -24.39 -5.79 -16.41
C ALA A 211 -23.76 -4.51 -17.01
N PRO A 212 -23.46 -3.49 -16.18
CA PRO A 212 -22.69 -2.35 -16.65
C PRO A 212 -21.30 -2.84 -17.11
N VAL A 213 -20.88 -2.40 -18.29
CA VAL A 213 -19.48 -2.55 -18.73
C VAL A 213 -18.69 -1.49 -17.99
N VAL A 214 -18.21 -1.82 -16.81
CA VAL A 214 -17.16 -1.04 -16.15
C VAL A 214 -15.85 -1.64 -16.64
N ALA A 215 -14.96 -0.79 -17.14
CA ALA A 215 -13.66 -1.19 -17.66
C ALA A 215 -12.86 -1.86 -16.53
N SER A 216 -12.97 -3.19 -16.43
CA SER A 216 -11.97 -4.00 -15.77
C SER A 216 -10.69 -3.85 -16.60
N SER A 217 -9.62 -3.38 -15.97
CA SER A 217 -8.27 -3.43 -16.54
C SER A 217 -7.93 -4.90 -16.77
N ALA A 218 -8.29 -5.40 -17.95
CA ALA A 218 -7.93 -6.75 -18.37
C ALA A 218 -6.40 -6.86 -18.43
N PRO A 219 -5.83 -8.03 -18.12
CA PRO A 219 -4.40 -8.23 -18.21
C PRO A 219 -3.94 -7.95 -19.65
N VAL A 220 -3.02 -7.01 -19.78
CA VAL A 220 -2.42 -6.62 -21.06
C VAL A 220 -1.80 -7.87 -21.70
N SER A 221 -2.28 -8.23 -22.89
CA SER A 221 -1.70 -9.32 -23.68
C SER A 221 -0.25 -8.97 -24.01
N ARG A 222 0.69 -9.77 -23.48
CA ARG A 222 2.14 -9.57 -23.67
C ARG A 222 2.56 -10.03 -25.07
N ALA A 223 3.09 -9.12 -25.87
CA ALA A 223 3.80 -9.47 -27.09
C ALA A 223 5.09 -10.27 -26.76
N PRO A 224 5.56 -11.17 -27.64
CA PRO A 224 6.77 -11.93 -27.39
C PRO A 224 8.00 -11.02 -27.35
N VAL A 225 8.65 -10.99 -26.19
CA VAL A 225 9.88 -10.24 -25.93
C VAL A 225 11.10 -11.09 -26.29
N ALA A 226 12.15 -10.45 -26.83
CA ALA A 226 13.44 -11.08 -27.04
C ALA A 226 14.01 -11.57 -25.69
N ARG A 227 14.12 -12.89 -25.52
CA ARG A 227 14.67 -13.49 -24.30
C ARG A 227 16.19 -13.32 -24.29
N ARG A 228 16.70 -12.58 -23.31
CA ARG A 228 18.13 -12.50 -23.01
C ARG A 228 18.51 -13.66 -22.10
N ALA A 229 19.67 -14.28 -22.35
CA ALA A 229 20.10 -15.42 -21.56
C ALA A 229 20.70 -14.93 -20.23
N LEU A 230 20.18 -15.44 -19.12
CA LEU A 230 20.74 -15.18 -17.79
C LEU A 230 21.96 -16.08 -17.58
N ARG A 231 23.14 -15.49 -17.45
CA ARG A 231 24.37 -16.17 -17.04
C ARG A 231 24.51 -16.10 -15.52
N ARG A 232 24.90 -17.23 -14.91
CA ARG A 232 25.13 -17.35 -13.48
C ARG A 232 26.45 -18.06 -13.21
N ARG A 233 27.24 -17.51 -12.28
CA ARG A 233 28.40 -18.18 -11.69
C ARG A 233 28.34 -18.07 -10.18
N THR A 234 28.66 -19.15 -9.47
CA THR A 234 28.61 -19.19 -8.00
C THR A 234 30.00 -19.38 -7.43
N LEU A 235 30.37 -18.55 -6.46
CA LEU A 235 31.63 -18.58 -5.72
C LEU A 235 31.35 -18.73 -4.21
N PRO A 236 32.29 -19.26 -3.41
CA PRO A 236 32.22 -19.14 -1.95
C PRO A 236 32.34 -17.66 -1.52
N LEU A 237 31.63 -17.27 -0.47
CA LEU A 237 31.78 -15.96 0.16
C LEU A 237 32.98 -16.00 1.12
N ARG A 238 34.09 -15.40 0.71
CA ARG A 238 35.33 -15.31 1.52
C ARG A 238 35.75 -13.89 1.88
N VAL A 239 35.09 -12.92 1.26
CA VAL A 239 35.33 -11.48 1.41
C VAL A 239 34.04 -10.85 1.90
N THR A 240 34.13 -9.82 2.74
CA THR A 240 32.94 -9.14 3.27
C THR A 240 32.17 -8.42 2.17
N THR A 241 30.86 -8.26 2.34
CA THR A 241 30.03 -7.45 1.42
C THR A 241 30.52 -6.01 1.27
N GLU A 242 31.10 -5.46 2.32
CA GLU A 242 31.65 -4.12 2.43
C GLU A 242 32.83 -3.95 1.47
N THR A 243 33.79 -4.88 1.54
CA THR A 243 34.94 -4.92 0.63
C THR A 243 34.47 -5.17 -0.80
N LEU A 244 33.61 -6.18 -1.03
CA LEU A 244 33.05 -6.45 -2.36
C LEU A 244 32.41 -5.22 -2.99
N PHE A 245 31.59 -4.48 -2.24
CA PHE A 245 30.91 -3.30 -2.75
C PHE A 245 31.88 -2.13 -2.97
N THR A 246 32.75 -1.85 -2.00
CA THR A 246 33.68 -0.72 -2.05
C THR A 246 34.63 -0.86 -3.23
N ASP A 247 35.26 -2.02 -3.40
CA ASP A 247 36.27 -2.24 -4.44
C ASP A 247 35.67 -2.42 -5.84
N LEU A 248 34.49 -3.04 -5.97
CA LEU A 248 33.90 -3.31 -7.30
C LEU A 248 32.98 -2.20 -7.79
N PHE A 249 32.28 -1.51 -6.88
CA PHE A 249 31.19 -0.59 -7.23
C PHE A 249 31.27 0.77 -6.52
N GLY A 250 32.21 0.97 -5.59
CA GLY A 250 32.28 2.17 -4.75
C GLY A 250 32.42 3.48 -5.54
N ASP A 251 33.18 3.43 -6.64
CA ASP A 251 33.43 4.57 -7.55
C ASP A 251 32.41 4.68 -8.70
N ALA A 252 31.42 3.79 -8.75
CA ALA A 252 30.45 3.79 -9.84
C ALA A 252 29.56 5.05 -9.83
N THR A 253 29.26 5.56 -11.03
CA THR A 253 28.36 6.69 -11.23
C THR A 253 26.93 6.37 -10.78
N GLN A 254 26.47 5.16 -11.09
CA GLN A 254 25.28 4.55 -10.52
C GLN A 254 25.69 3.35 -9.68
N ALA A 255 25.24 3.30 -8.42
CA ALA A 255 25.59 2.22 -7.50
C ALA A 255 24.37 1.79 -6.69
N VAL A 256 24.23 0.48 -6.48
CA VAL A 256 23.11 -0.15 -5.78
C VAL A 256 23.64 -1.22 -4.84
N TRP A 257 23.37 -1.05 -3.56
CA TRP A 257 23.49 -2.07 -2.55
C TRP A 257 22.15 -2.21 -1.85
N LEU A 258 21.42 -3.28 -2.13
CA LEU A 258 20.30 -3.71 -1.29
C LEU A 258 20.87 -4.65 -0.23
N ASP A 259 20.77 -4.27 1.04
CA ASP A 259 21.63 -4.79 2.08
C ASP A 259 20.83 -5.51 3.17
N GLY A 260 20.85 -6.84 3.11
CA GLY A 260 20.46 -7.66 4.24
C GLY A 260 21.65 -7.80 5.19
N ASN A 261 21.72 -6.97 6.23
CA ASN A 261 22.85 -6.99 7.17
C ASN A 261 22.46 -7.18 8.64
N ARG A 262 21.25 -7.67 8.91
CA ARG A 262 20.78 -8.01 10.26
C ARG A 262 21.08 -9.47 10.60
N PRO A 263 22.06 -9.77 11.47
CA PRO A 263 22.38 -11.16 11.83
C PRO A 263 21.19 -11.86 12.48
N GLY A 264 20.95 -13.11 12.08
CA GLY A 264 19.88 -13.95 12.63
C GLY A 264 18.46 -13.60 12.17
N ASP A 265 18.27 -12.61 11.29
CA ASP A 265 16.98 -12.31 10.68
C ASP A 265 16.89 -12.98 9.30
N PRO A 266 16.00 -13.97 9.08
CA PRO A 266 15.85 -14.63 7.78
C PRO A 266 15.49 -13.68 6.63
N ARG A 267 14.92 -12.50 6.94
CA ARG A 267 14.61 -11.48 5.93
C ARG A 267 15.86 -10.79 5.40
N ALA A 268 16.96 -10.84 6.14
CA ALA A 268 18.26 -10.26 5.82
C ALA A 268 19.21 -11.25 5.12
N ARG A 269 18.71 -12.41 4.66
CA ARG A 269 19.54 -13.48 4.08
C ARG A 269 20.37 -13.03 2.87
N TYR A 270 19.87 -12.07 2.09
CA TYR A 270 20.49 -11.69 0.83
C TYR A 270 20.92 -10.24 0.80
N SER A 271 22.06 -9.99 0.17
CA SER A 271 22.45 -8.65 -0.31
C SER A 271 22.61 -8.66 -1.83
N ILE A 272 22.18 -7.59 -2.50
CA ILE A 272 22.32 -7.39 -3.95
C ILE A 272 23.24 -6.21 -4.19
N LEU A 273 24.34 -6.44 -4.91
CA LEU A 273 25.36 -5.46 -5.22
C LEU A 273 25.41 -5.24 -6.73
N GLY A 274 25.43 -3.98 -7.17
CA GLY A 274 25.61 -3.65 -8.58
C GLY A 274 26.00 -2.20 -8.78
N GLY A 275 26.60 -1.91 -9.92
CA GLY A 275 26.98 -0.56 -10.27
C GLY A 275 27.70 -0.46 -11.61
N GLY A 276 27.86 0.77 -12.05
CA GLY A 276 28.59 1.15 -13.25
C GLY A 276 27.88 2.27 -14.00
N ASP A 277 28.23 2.41 -15.28
CA ASP A 277 27.45 3.22 -16.21
C ASP A 277 26.25 2.39 -16.70
N LEU A 278 25.12 2.56 -16.04
CA LEU A 278 23.91 1.74 -16.23
C LEU A 278 22.72 2.63 -16.63
N PRO A 279 21.74 2.09 -17.38
CA PRO A 279 20.56 2.85 -17.75
C PRO A 279 19.79 3.32 -16.51
N THR A 280 19.33 4.57 -16.53
CA THR A 280 18.57 5.18 -15.44
C THR A 280 17.24 5.72 -15.92
N ALA A 281 16.27 5.78 -15.01
CA ALA A 281 14.98 6.42 -15.23
C ALA A 281 14.63 7.29 -14.01
N ILE A 282 14.42 8.59 -14.25
CA ILE A 282 14.16 9.58 -13.21
C ILE A 282 12.80 10.23 -13.48
N ALA A 283 11.89 10.18 -12.50
CA ALA A 283 10.55 10.76 -12.62
C ALA A 283 10.42 12.12 -11.94
N ASP A 284 9.71 13.03 -12.61
CA ASP A 284 9.15 14.27 -12.05
C ASP A 284 7.63 14.20 -12.28
N VAL A 285 6.90 13.89 -11.21
CA VAL A 285 5.45 13.66 -11.23
C VAL A 285 4.70 14.95 -11.51
N GLN A 286 5.19 16.07 -10.97
CA GLN A 286 4.58 17.37 -11.21
C GLN A 286 4.70 17.81 -12.66
N ALA A 287 5.84 17.54 -13.29
CA ALA A 287 6.05 17.79 -14.72
C ALA A 287 5.35 16.74 -15.62
N GLY A 288 4.95 15.60 -15.05
CA GLY A 288 4.40 14.47 -15.80
C GLY A 288 5.43 13.88 -16.76
N THR A 289 6.68 13.74 -16.30
CA THR A 289 7.79 13.29 -17.16
C THR A 289 8.65 12.22 -16.52
N VAL A 290 9.14 11.31 -17.37
CA VAL A 290 10.21 10.36 -17.04
C VAL A 290 11.41 10.62 -17.95
N THR A 291 12.56 10.90 -17.35
CA THR A 291 13.84 11.06 -18.07
C THR A 291 14.60 9.75 -18.03
N VAL A 292 14.78 9.12 -19.19
CA VAL A 292 15.53 7.87 -19.35
C VAL A 292 16.89 8.19 -19.95
N ARG A 293 17.96 7.70 -19.31
CA ARG A 293 19.34 7.82 -19.81
C ARG A 293 19.96 6.45 -20.00
N ASP A 294 20.59 6.23 -21.15
CA ASP A 294 21.32 4.99 -21.50
C ASP A 294 22.62 5.38 -22.22
N GLY A 295 23.74 5.28 -21.50
CA GLY A 295 25.03 5.85 -21.91
C GLY A 295 24.91 7.34 -22.23
N ALA A 296 25.31 7.73 -23.45
CA ALA A 296 25.22 9.12 -23.91
C ALA A 296 23.82 9.55 -24.38
N GLN A 297 22.87 8.62 -24.49
CA GLN A 297 21.51 8.94 -24.95
C GLN A 297 20.62 9.33 -23.78
N GLU A 298 19.91 10.44 -23.93
CA GLU A 298 18.92 10.92 -22.98
C GLU A 298 17.58 11.17 -23.69
N ARG A 299 16.49 10.69 -23.10
CA ARG A 299 15.13 10.84 -23.62
C ARG A 299 14.20 11.28 -22.50
N VAL A 300 13.48 12.38 -22.72
CA VAL A 300 12.43 12.85 -21.81
C VAL A 300 11.08 12.46 -22.38
N LEU A 301 10.36 11.60 -21.66
CA LEU A 301 9.04 11.09 -22.03
C LEU A 301 7.99 11.84 -21.23
N ARG A 302 6.90 12.26 -21.87
CA ARG A 302 5.71 12.81 -21.20
C ARG A 302 4.72 11.69 -20.91
N THR A 303 4.74 11.18 -19.69
CA THR A 303 4.02 9.99 -19.25
C THR A 303 4.02 9.94 -17.73
N GLY A 304 3.03 9.29 -17.13
CA GLY A 304 3.11 8.86 -15.73
C GLY A 304 4.24 7.85 -15.55
N PHE A 305 4.85 7.85 -14.37
CA PHE A 305 5.92 6.93 -14.01
C PHE A 305 5.44 5.47 -14.02
N PHE A 306 4.28 5.18 -13.44
CA PHE A 306 3.76 3.80 -13.42
C PHE A 306 3.36 3.31 -14.82
N ASP A 307 2.75 4.17 -15.65
CA ASP A 307 2.45 3.85 -17.05
C ASP A 307 3.72 3.55 -17.86
N TRP A 308 4.77 4.34 -17.64
CA TRP A 308 6.07 4.11 -18.25
C TRP A 308 6.69 2.79 -17.79
N LEU A 309 6.65 2.51 -16.49
CA LEU A 309 7.22 1.29 -15.92
C LEU A 309 6.49 0.05 -16.44
N ASP A 310 5.16 0.10 -16.55
CA ASP A 310 4.36 -0.97 -17.14
C ASP A 310 4.71 -1.20 -18.62
N ALA A 311 4.86 -0.13 -19.41
CA ALA A 311 5.27 -0.24 -20.80
C ALA A 311 6.68 -0.85 -20.94
N GLU A 312 7.61 -0.46 -20.07
CA GLU A 312 9.00 -0.95 -20.08
C GLU A 312 9.08 -2.43 -19.65
N LEU A 313 8.31 -2.82 -18.63
CA LEU A 313 8.22 -4.21 -18.15
C LEU A 313 7.43 -5.12 -19.11
N ALA A 314 6.55 -4.57 -19.95
CA ALA A 314 5.84 -5.33 -20.97
C ALA A 314 6.77 -5.81 -22.09
N VAL A 315 7.84 -5.07 -22.37
CA VAL A 315 8.81 -5.36 -23.44
C VAL A 315 10.15 -5.91 -22.93
N THR A 316 10.25 -6.22 -21.64
CA THR A 316 11.44 -6.79 -21.00
C THR A 316 11.11 -8.15 -20.39
N ALA A 317 11.85 -9.20 -20.75
CA ALA A 317 11.67 -10.54 -20.21
C ALA A 317 13.03 -11.15 -19.84
N THR A 318 13.18 -11.49 -18.58
CA THR A 318 14.34 -12.21 -18.03
C THR A 318 13.86 -13.56 -17.51
N GLU A 319 14.71 -14.59 -17.63
CA GLU A 319 14.42 -15.89 -17.03
C GLU A 319 14.29 -15.76 -15.51
N VAL A 320 13.27 -16.40 -14.93
CA VAL A 320 13.06 -16.39 -13.48
C VAL A 320 14.15 -17.24 -12.83
N SER A 321 14.99 -16.59 -12.01
CA SER A 321 15.99 -17.29 -11.20
C SER A 321 15.34 -17.94 -9.98
N ASP A 322 15.96 -19.01 -9.49
CA ASP A 322 15.76 -19.60 -8.16
C ASP A 322 16.21 -18.67 -7.01
N LEU A 323 16.93 -17.60 -7.31
CA LEU A 323 17.32 -16.54 -6.38
C LEU A 323 16.20 -15.52 -6.20
N PRO A 324 16.17 -14.77 -5.08
CA PRO A 324 15.18 -13.70 -4.86
C PRO A 324 15.37 -12.47 -5.76
N PHE A 325 16.29 -12.53 -6.73
CA PHE A 325 16.62 -11.44 -7.63
C PHE A 325 16.98 -11.98 -9.01
N ALA A 326 16.38 -11.41 -10.05
CA ALA A 326 16.55 -11.83 -11.45
C ALA A 326 16.91 -10.63 -12.34
N LEU A 327 17.73 -9.69 -11.81
CA LEU A 327 18.12 -8.45 -12.49
C LEU A 327 16.90 -7.57 -12.82
N GLY A 328 17.12 -6.40 -13.43
CA GLY A 328 16.05 -5.46 -13.79
C GLY A 328 16.14 -4.11 -13.06
N TRP A 329 15.01 -3.43 -12.90
CA TRP A 329 14.95 -2.09 -12.33
C TRP A 329 15.03 -2.10 -10.81
N VAL A 330 15.95 -1.32 -10.26
CA VAL A 330 16.16 -1.14 -8.81
C VAL A 330 16.33 0.34 -8.52
N GLY A 331 15.79 0.83 -7.40
CA GLY A 331 16.02 2.20 -6.98
C GLY A 331 15.07 2.69 -5.90
N ALA A 332 14.84 4.00 -5.88
CA ALA A 332 14.01 4.67 -4.88
C ALA A 332 12.70 5.18 -5.49
N LEU A 333 11.60 4.92 -4.78
CA LEU A 333 10.28 5.46 -5.06
C LEU A 333 9.96 6.50 -3.97
N GLY A 334 9.87 7.76 -4.37
CA GLY A 334 9.60 8.88 -3.48
C GLY A 334 8.14 9.00 -3.09
N TYR A 335 7.88 9.63 -1.94
CA TYR A 335 6.54 9.72 -1.34
C TYR A 335 5.53 10.54 -2.18
N GLU A 336 6.00 11.45 -3.05
CA GLU A 336 5.11 12.25 -3.91
C GLU A 336 4.55 11.47 -5.11
N LEU A 337 5.07 10.27 -5.42
CA LEU A 337 4.47 9.34 -6.40
C LEU A 337 3.02 8.98 -6.06
N ARG A 338 2.58 9.17 -4.81
CA ARG A 338 1.17 9.01 -4.41
C ARG A 338 0.21 9.79 -5.31
N ALA A 339 0.67 10.86 -5.96
CA ALA A 339 -0.15 11.64 -6.87
C ALA A 339 -0.57 10.87 -8.14
N GLU A 340 0.25 9.92 -8.60
CA GLU A 340 -0.14 8.99 -9.67
C GLU A 340 -1.14 7.92 -9.20
N CYS A 341 -1.35 7.80 -7.88
CA CYS A 341 -2.33 6.92 -7.26
C CYS A 341 -3.61 7.67 -6.84
N GLY A 342 -3.87 8.86 -7.41
CA GLY A 342 -5.08 9.64 -7.15
C GLY A 342 -5.02 10.59 -5.95
N SER A 343 -3.91 10.64 -5.20
CA SER A 343 -3.74 11.64 -4.14
C SER A 343 -3.54 13.03 -4.75
N PRO A 344 -4.10 14.11 -4.16
CA PRO A 344 -3.83 15.46 -4.64
C PRO A 344 -2.34 15.82 -4.48
N HIS A 345 -1.77 16.36 -5.56
CA HIS A 345 -0.37 16.78 -5.62
C HIS A 345 -0.20 18.15 -4.93
N ARG A 346 0.08 18.15 -3.62
CA ARG A 346 0.17 19.38 -2.81
C ARG A 346 1.60 19.87 -2.54
N ARG A 347 2.61 19.03 -2.76
CA ARG A 347 4.02 19.34 -2.46
C ARG A 347 4.92 18.85 -3.58
N ARG A 348 6.09 19.47 -3.71
CA ARG A 348 7.18 19.02 -4.58
C ARG A 348 8.36 18.61 -3.73
N ALA A 349 8.92 17.43 -3.96
CA ALA A 349 10.14 17.00 -3.30
C ALA A 349 11.36 17.78 -3.83
N ALA A 350 12.40 17.90 -3.00
CA ALA A 350 13.69 18.44 -3.44
C ALA A 350 14.54 17.40 -4.19
N THR A 351 14.19 16.13 -4.05
CA THR A 351 14.76 14.99 -4.76
C THR A 351 13.81 14.52 -5.86
N PRO A 352 14.26 13.73 -6.83
CA PRO A 352 13.34 13.11 -7.79
C PRO A 352 12.24 12.30 -7.12
N ASP A 353 11.07 12.25 -7.77
CA ASP A 353 9.91 11.51 -7.27
C ASP A 353 10.08 10.00 -7.46
N ALA A 354 10.86 9.59 -8.47
CA ALA A 354 11.41 8.25 -8.60
C ALA A 354 12.82 8.32 -9.18
N ALA A 355 13.70 7.41 -8.76
CA ALA A 355 15.02 7.26 -9.34
C ALA A 355 15.38 5.77 -9.42
N LEU A 356 15.39 5.22 -10.63
CA LEU A 356 15.68 3.83 -10.91
C LEU A 356 16.94 3.68 -11.76
N VAL A 357 17.63 2.55 -11.58
CA VAL A 357 18.70 2.05 -12.44
C VAL A 357 18.38 0.63 -12.87
N ARG A 358 18.68 0.28 -14.12
CA ARG A 358 18.49 -1.07 -14.63
C ARG A 358 19.78 -1.87 -14.46
N LEU A 359 19.79 -2.79 -13.51
CA LEU A 359 20.86 -3.77 -13.35
C LEU A 359 20.70 -4.83 -14.44
N ASP A 360 21.66 -4.93 -15.35
CA ASP A 360 21.82 -6.08 -16.27
C ASP A 360 22.91 -7.05 -15.80
N ARG A 361 23.57 -6.71 -14.70
CA ARG A 361 24.58 -7.49 -14.00
C ARG A 361 24.58 -7.13 -12.51
N ALA A 362 24.78 -8.12 -11.65
CA ALA A 362 24.79 -7.94 -10.21
C ALA A 362 25.48 -9.11 -9.49
N LEU A 363 25.93 -8.86 -8.27
CA LEU A 363 26.24 -9.89 -7.28
C LEU A 363 25.03 -10.09 -6.37
N VAL A 364 24.63 -11.34 -6.14
CA VAL A 364 23.69 -11.71 -5.10
C VAL A 364 24.46 -12.51 -4.06
N VAL A 365 24.61 -11.95 -2.87
CA VAL A 365 25.26 -12.60 -1.73
C VAL A 365 24.21 -13.33 -0.92
N ASP A 366 24.39 -14.63 -0.72
CA ASP A 366 23.61 -15.47 0.19
C ASP A 366 24.41 -15.64 1.48
N HIS A 367 24.00 -14.93 2.53
CA HIS A 367 24.69 -14.93 3.82
C HIS A 367 24.49 -16.21 4.63
N GLU A 368 23.44 -16.98 4.33
CA GLU A 368 23.14 -18.23 5.02
C GLU A 368 23.96 -19.40 4.45
N GLU A 369 24.09 -19.44 3.12
CA GLU A 369 24.87 -20.48 2.41
C GLU A 369 26.35 -20.10 2.19
N GLU A 370 26.75 -18.90 2.61
CA GLU A 370 28.07 -18.31 2.40
C GLU A 370 28.47 -18.36 0.91
N ARG A 371 27.60 -17.87 0.02
CA ARG A 371 27.80 -17.87 -1.44
C ARG A 371 27.68 -16.48 -2.04
N ILE A 372 28.42 -16.26 -3.13
CA ILE A 372 28.25 -15.13 -4.05
C ILE A 372 27.76 -15.69 -5.38
N HIS A 373 26.64 -15.18 -5.87
CA HIS A 373 26.13 -15.48 -7.22
C HIS A 373 26.32 -14.26 -8.12
N LEU A 374 27.19 -14.41 -9.13
CA LEU A 374 27.35 -13.43 -10.20
C LEU A 374 26.26 -13.67 -11.23
N LEU A 375 25.44 -12.66 -11.51
CA LEU A 375 24.36 -12.71 -12.50
C LEU A 375 24.64 -11.69 -13.61
N ALA A 376 24.46 -12.06 -14.87
CA ALA A 376 24.58 -11.15 -16.01
C ALA A 376 23.67 -11.53 -17.19
N LEU A 377 23.12 -10.55 -17.90
CA LEU A 377 22.36 -10.77 -19.14
C LEU A 377 23.31 -10.76 -20.35
N ASP A 378 23.47 -11.92 -20.99
CA ASP A 378 24.29 -12.10 -22.20
C ASP A 378 25.76 -11.62 -22.10
N ASP A 379 26.33 -11.49 -20.90
CA ASP A 379 27.67 -10.92 -20.67
C ASP A 379 28.57 -11.88 -19.86
N GLU A 380 29.14 -12.88 -20.53
CA GLU A 380 30.06 -13.85 -19.93
C GLU A 380 31.45 -13.24 -19.62
N ASP A 381 31.81 -12.19 -20.34
CA ASP A 381 33.08 -11.47 -20.15
C ASP A 381 33.07 -10.72 -18.81
N TRP A 382 31.95 -10.07 -18.46
CA TRP A 382 31.79 -9.47 -17.14
C TRP A 382 31.87 -10.50 -16.02
N ILE A 383 31.21 -11.66 -16.17
CA ILE A 383 31.30 -12.74 -15.17
C ILE A 383 32.77 -13.16 -14.98
N THR A 384 33.50 -13.36 -16.08
CA THR A 384 34.89 -13.81 -16.04
C THR A 384 35.81 -12.78 -15.40
N ARG A 385 35.67 -11.51 -15.76
CA ARG A 385 36.48 -10.41 -15.21
C ARG A 385 36.21 -10.20 -13.71
N THR A 386 34.94 -10.13 -13.33
CA THR A 386 34.51 -9.93 -11.93
C THR A 386 34.93 -11.12 -11.06
N THR A 387 34.91 -12.35 -11.60
CA THR A 387 35.46 -13.52 -10.89
C THR A 387 36.94 -13.34 -10.57
N ALA A 388 37.74 -12.84 -11.52
CA ALA A 388 39.17 -12.60 -11.30
C ALA A 388 39.42 -11.45 -10.30
N GLU A 389 38.60 -10.39 -10.35
CA GLU A 389 38.65 -9.29 -9.38
C GLU A 389 38.34 -9.77 -7.96
N ILE A 390 37.29 -10.59 -7.78
CA ILE A 390 36.96 -11.20 -6.48
C ILE A 390 38.10 -12.09 -5.97
N ALA A 391 38.71 -12.90 -6.85
CA ALA A 391 39.85 -13.74 -6.48
C ALA A 391 41.06 -12.91 -6.03
N ALA A 392 41.32 -11.77 -6.67
CA ALA A 392 42.38 -10.85 -6.26
C ALA A 392 42.10 -10.24 -4.87
N LEU A 393 40.84 -9.93 -4.56
CA LEU A 393 40.44 -9.45 -3.22
C LEU A 393 40.62 -10.54 -2.14
N GLU A 394 40.43 -11.82 -2.47
CA GLU A 394 40.70 -12.94 -1.55
C GLU A 394 42.19 -13.11 -1.24
N GLU A 395 43.06 -12.84 -2.22
CA GLU A 395 44.51 -12.97 -2.09
C GLU A 395 45.17 -11.73 -1.47
N ALA A 396 44.47 -10.58 -1.49
CA ALA A 396 44.96 -9.36 -0.88
C ALA A 396 45.21 -9.60 0.62
N PRO A 397 46.37 -9.16 1.16
CA PRO A 397 46.57 -9.20 2.60
C PRO A 397 45.42 -8.43 3.27
N PRO A 398 44.88 -8.92 4.40
CA PRO A 398 43.84 -8.18 5.10
C PRO A 398 44.37 -6.78 5.36
N ASP A 399 43.68 -5.76 4.84
CA ASP A 399 44.01 -4.38 5.16
C ASP A 399 43.87 -4.25 6.67
N GLY A 400 45.01 -4.25 7.37
CA GLY A 400 45.09 -4.19 8.83
C GLY A 400 44.58 -2.86 9.39
N THR A 401 44.22 -1.93 8.50
CA THR A 401 43.50 -0.71 8.80
C THR A 401 42.01 -0.96 8.65
N ALA A 402 41.33 -1.20 9.77
CA ALA A 402 39.90 -0.92 9.83
C ALA A 402 39.69 0.51 9.29
N PRO A 403 38.67 0.77 8.45
CA PRO A 403 38.38 2.12 8.03
C PRO A 403 38.29 2.99 9.27
N ASP A 404 39.04 4.09 9.30
CA ASP A 404 39.04 4.99 10.44
C ASP A 404 37.57 5.34 10.75
N PRO A 405 37.14 5.22 12.02
CA PRO A 405 35.77 5.56 12.37
C PRO A 405 35.50 6.96 11.84
N LEU A 406 34.38 7.14 11.15
CA LEU A 406 34.07 8.40 10.50
C LEU A 406 34.01 9.52 11.57
N VAL A 407 35.13 10.22 11.78
CA VAL A 407 35.21 11.34 12.72
C VAL A 407 34.69 12.57 11.99
N ALA A 408 33.38 12.62 11.78
CA ALA A 408 32.75 13.84 11.32
C ALA A 408 32.78 14.88 12.45
N PRO A 409 33.11 16.16 12.15
CA PRO A 409 32.92 17.22 13.12
C PRO A 409 31.43 17.26 13.54
N PRO A 410 31.11 17.66 14.77
CA PRO A 410 29.72 17.75 15.21
C PRO A 410 28.93 18.66 14.26
N VAL A 411 27.94 18.09 13.58
CA VAL A 411 27.06 18.82 12.66
C VAL A 411 25.82 19.26 13.42
N ALA A 412 25.47 20.55 13.30
CA ALA A 412 24.24 21.07 13.87
C ALA A 412 23.04 20.58 13.04
N LEU A 413 22.12 19.86 13.69
CA LEU A 413 20.85 19.46 13.09
C LEU A 413 19.81 20.57 13.27
N SER A 414 19.17 20.97 12.19
CA SER A 414 18.01 21.86 12.17
C SER A 414 16.75 21.05 11.86
N ALA A 415 15.76 21.11 12.75
CA ALA A 415 14.45 20.52 12.49
C ALA A 415 13.60 21.46 11.61
N ARG A 416 12.79 20.90 10.71
CA ARG A 416 11.83 21.65 9.88
C ARG A 416 10.82 22.40 10.76
N HIS A 417 10.33 21.76 11.81
CA HIS A 417 9.48 22.36 12.82
C HIS A 417 10.20 22.38 14.17
N SER A 418 10.14 23.50 14.88
CA SER A 418 10.55 23.56 16.28
C SER A 418 9.69 22.64 17.15
N ARG A 419 10.14 22.36 18.39
CA ARG A 419 9.35 21.56 19.34
C ARG A 419 7.95 22.15 19.58
N ALA A 420 7.85 23.48 19.72
CA ALA A 420 6.57 24.14 19.97
C ALA A 420 5.63 24.04 18.77
N GLU A 421 6.13 24.25 17.55
CA GLU A 421 5.35 24.11 16.32
C GLU A 421 4.92 22.66 16.09
N TYR A 422 5.80 21.69 16.34
CA TYR A 422 5.48 20.29 16.17
C TYR A 422 4.40 19.82 17.15
N LEU A 423 4.45 20.27 18.41
CA LEU A 423 3.39 20.00 19.39
C LEU A 423 2.05 20.64 19.00
N ARG A 424 2.07 21.84 18.38
CA ARG A 424 0.85 22.46 17.83
C ARG A 424 0.28 21.61 16.69
N LEU A 425 1.11 21.14 15.76
CA LEU A 425 0.67 20.27 14.67
C LEU A 425 0.09 18.94 15.16
N ILE A 426 0.64 18.39 16.25
CA ILE A 426 0.06 17.20 16.91
C ILE A 426 -1.33 17.51 17.45
N ALA A 427 -1.51 18.63 18.15
CA ALA A 427 -2.80 19.02 18.70
C ALA A 427 -3.84 19.28 17.58
N GLU A 428 -3.43 19.90 16.48
CA GLU A 428 -4.27 20.08 15.29
C GLU A 428 -4.68 18.73 14.70
N ALA A 429 -3.73 17.82 14.47
CA ALA A 429 -4.06 16.48 13.98
C ALA A 429 -5.02 15.72 14.92
N GLN A 430 -4.88 15.88 16.23
CA GLN A 430 -5.80 15.27 17.21
C GLN A 430 -7.21 15.85 17.13
N GLU A 431 -7.36 17.15 16.88
CA GLU A 431 -8.67 17.78 16.69
C GLU A 431 -9.33 17.33 15.38
N GLU A 432 -8.57 17.25 14.28
CA GLU A 432 -9.07 16.72 13.00
C GLU A 432 -9.52 15.26 13.15
N ILE A 433 -8.75 14.43 13.87
CA ILE A 433 -9.14 13.06 14.20
C ILE A 433 -10.43 13.03 15.02
N ALA A 434 -10.57 13.91 16.02
CA ALA A 434 -11.78 13.99 16.84
C ALA A 434 -12.99 14.53 16.06
N ALA A 435 -12.75 15.37 15.04
CA ALA A 435 -13.77 15.85 14.12
C ALA A 435 -14.25 14.78 13.14
N GLY A 436 -13.47 13.70 12.95
CA GLY A 436 -13.81 12.59 12.06
C GLY A 436 -13.11 12.64 10.71
N GLU A 437 -12.22 13.62 10.49
CA GLU A 437 -11.51 13.86 9.22
C GLU A 437 -10.51 12.74 8.88
N THR A 438 -9.98 12.05 9.89
CA THR A 438 -9.17 10.85 9.71
C THR A 438 -9.14 10.01 10.98
N TYR A 439 -8.69 8.75 10.87
CA TYR A 439 -8.55 7.85 12.01
C TYR A 439 -7.15 7.90 12.64
N GLU A 440 -6.13 8.14 11.82
CA GLU A 440 -4.74 8.15 12.24
C GLU A 440 -3.95 9.07 11.30
N ALA A 441 -3.05 9.87 11.86
CA ALA A 441 -2.11 10.67 11.09
C ALA A 441 -0.67 10.37 11.50
N CYS A 442 0.14 9.89 10.56
CA CYS A 442 1.58 9.76 10.76
C CYS A 442 2.26 11.11 10.46
N LEU A 443 2.31 11.98 11.47
CA LEU A 443 3.01 13.25 11.38
C LEU A 443 4.53 13.00 11.50
N THR A 444 5.31 13.60 10.59
CA THR A 444 6.78 13.49 10.57
C THR A 444 7.45 14.85 10.65
N ASN A 445 8.66 14.89 11.22
CA ASN A 445 9.54 16.06 11.20
C ASN A 445 10.83 15.71 10.45
N LEU A 446 11.35 16.66 9.69
CA LEU A 446 12.61 16.50 8.95
C LEU A 446 13.75 17.12 9.76
N LEU A 447 14.83 16.38 9.97
CA LEU A 447 16.10 16.92 10.45
C LEU A 447 17.03 17.13 9.25
N HIS A 448 17.61 18.32 9.17
CA HIS A 448 18.55 18.69 8.11
C HIS A 448 19.88 19.11 8.73
N ALA A 449 20.97 18.79 8.06
CA ALA A 449 22.31 19.19 8.44
C ALA A 449 23.09 19.59 7.19
N ALA A 450 23.68 20.79 7.19
CA ALA A 450 24.69 21.13 6.19
C ALA A 450 26.02 20.54 6.66
N ALA A 451 26.51 19.55 5.94
CA ALA A 451 27.79 18.92 6.23
C ALA A 451 28.74 19.12 5.03
N PRO A 452 29.21 20.36 4.77
CA PRO A 452 30.18 20.60 3.72
C PRO A 452 31.45 19.81 4.01
N GLY A 453 31.81 18.88 3.11
CA GLY A 453 32.92 17.96 3.32
C GLY A 453 32.60 16.76 4.22
N ALA A 454 31.32 16.35 4.33
CA ALA A 454 30.86 15.16 5.08
C ALA A 454 31.54 13.82 4.72
N GLY A 455 32.43 13.82 3.74
CA GLY A 455 33.04 12.62 3.18
C GLY A 455 32.17 11.97 2.11
N ASP A 456 32.64 10.83 1.64
CA ASP A 456 31.94 9.99 0.67
C ASP A 456 30.65 9.42 1.28
N PRO A 457 29.48 9.56 0.62
CA PRO A 457 28.22 8.94 1.04
C PRO A 457 28.33 7.44 1.34
N LEU A 458 29.20 6.70 0.64
CA LEU A 458 29.40 5.27 0.93
C LEU A 458 30.06 5.07 2.30
N ALA A 459 31.07 5.86 2.66
CA ALA A 459 31.68 5.81 3.99
C ALA A 459 30.65 6.10 5.11
N ALA A 460 29.77 7.09 4.90
CA ALA A 460 28.67 7.38 5.82
C ALA A 460 27.69 6.19 5.94
N TYR A 461 27.40 5.51 4.82
CA TYR A 461 26.56 4.30 4.83
C TYR A 461 27.23 3.15 5.59
N LEU A 462 28.52 2.89 5.37
CA LEU A 462 29.29 1.85 6.06
C LEU A 462 29.26 2.06 7.59
N ALA A 463 29.39 3.32 8.04
CA ALA A 463 29.24 3.66 9.45
C ALA A 463 27.80 3.45 9.96
N LEU A 464 26.79 3.89 9.19
CA LEU A 464 25.38 3.76 9.54
C LEU A 464 24.95 2.30 9.68
N ARG A 465 25.28 1.46 8.70
CA ARG A 465 24.89 0.04 8.66
C ARG A 465 25.54 -0.78 9.77
N ALA A 466 26.76 -0.41 10.19
CA ALA A 466 27.46 -1.05 11.30
C ALA A 466 26.81 -0.71 12.65
N GLN A 467 26.35 0.54 12.82
CA GLN A 467 25.68 0.99 14.04
C GLN A 467 24.21 0.54 14.11
N ASN A 468 23.54 0.43 12.97
CA ASN A 468 22.12 0.08 12.88
C ASN A 468 21.87 -1.01 11.82
N PRO A 469 22.29 -2.27 12.07
CA PRO A 469 22.08 -3.36 11.13
C PRO A 469 20.59 -3.67 10.96
N ALA A 470 20.16 -3.82 9.71
CA ALA A 470 18.76 -3.88 9.30
C ALA A 470 18.49 -4.95 8.22
N PRO A 471 17.29 -5.55 8.19
CA PRO A 471 16.93 -6.55 7.18
C PRO A 471 16.70 -5.97 5.78
N PHE A 472 16.39 -4.68 5.68
CA PHE A 472 16.14 -3.98 4.42
C PHE A 472 16.98 -2.71 4.33
N GLY A 473 18.27 -2.83 4.62
CA GLY A 473 19.23 -1.76 4.40
C GLY A 473 19.37 -1.45 2.92
N ALA A 474 19.78 -0.23 2.59
CA ALA A 474 20.11 0.13 1.22
C ALA A 474 21.10 1.29 1.14
N PHE A 475 22.05 1.18 0.22
CA PHE A 475 22.79 2.31 -0.34
C PHE A 475 22.48 2.43 -1.82
N LEU A 476 21.96 3.58 -2.22
CA LEU A 476 21.71 3.90 -3.62
C LEU A 476 22.46 5.18 -3.96
N ARG A 477 23.11 5.22 -5.12
CA ARG A 477 23.61 6.43 -5.75
C ARG A 477 23.01 6.49 -7.14
N ILE A 478 21.92 7.24 -7.29
CA ILE A 478 21.13 7.31 -8.53
C ILE A 478 20.67 8.74 -8.79
N GLY A 479 20.83 9.22 -10.02
CA GLY A 479 20.23 10.50 -10.45
C GLY A 479 20.73 11.73 -9.69
N GLY A 480 21.97 11.72 -9.21
CA GLY A 480 22.56 12.82 -8.44
C GLY A 480 22.15 12.86 -6.97
N VAL A 481 21.45 11.83 -6.47
CA VAL A 481 21.08 11.67 -5.07
C VAL A 481 21.66 10.37 -4.52
N SER A 482 22.14 10.41 -3.28
CA SER A 482 22.48 9.21 -2.52
C SER A 482 21.42 8.95 -1.44
N VAL A 483 20.92 7.73 -1.38
CA VAL A 483 19.98 7.25 -0.35
C VAL A 483 20.71 6.27 0.55
N LEU A 484 20.68 6.53 1.84
CA LEU A 484 21.27 5.70 2.88
C LEU A 484 20.13 5.25 3.80
N SER A 485 19.84 3.95 3.81
CA SER A 485 18.69 3.38 4.54
C SER A 485 19.13 2.22 5.41
N THR A 486 18.63 2.17 6.63
CA THR A 486 18.69 1.00 7.52
C THR A 486 17.27 0.64 7.95
N SER A 487 16.40 0.37 6.97
CA SER A 487 14.98 0.14 7.23
C SER A 487 14.74 -1.26 7.84
N PRO A 488 13.98 -1.36 8.94
CA PRO A 488 13.54 -2.64 9.48
C PRO A 488 12.27 -3.18 8.80
N GLU A 489 11.62 -2.38 7.96
CA GLU A 489 10.26 -2.60 7.48
C GLU A 489 10.21 -2.99 6.00
N ARG A 490 9.40 -4.01 5.70
CA ARG A 490 9.05 -4.38 4.33
C ARG A 490 7.76 -3.68 3.96
N PHE A 491 7.82 -2.82 2.97
CA PHE A 491 6.62 -2.21 2.40
C PHE A 491 5.76 -3.26 1.68
N LEU A 492 6.30 -3.86 0.61
CA LEU A 492 5.60 -4.84 -0.22
C LEU A 492 6.57 -5.87 -0.79
N ARG A 493 6.14 -7.13 -0.86
CA ARG A 493 6.78 -8.19 -1.64
C ARG A 493 5.73 -8.85 -2.51
N ILE A 494 6.04 -9.02 -3.79
CA ILE A 494 5.21 -9.76 -4.75
C ILE A 494 6.07 -10.90 -5.28
N THR A 495 5.60 -12.13 -5.15
CA THR A 495 6.29 -13.32 -5.66
C THR A 495 5.90 -13.59 -7.11
N ALA A 496 6.67 -14.44 -7.79
CA ALA A 496 6.47 -14.73 -9.22
C ALA A 496 5.11 -15.39 -9.54
N ASP A 497 4.51 -16.10 -8.57
CA ASP A 497 3.17 -16.67 -8.63
C ASP A 497 2.06 -15.68 -8.25
N GLY A 498 2.41 -14.42 -7.98
CA GLY A 498 1.47 -13.34 -7.68
C GLY A 498 1.04 -13.24 -6.23
N ALA A 499 1.66 -14.00 -5.31
CA ALA A 499 1.39 -13.81 -3.88
C ALA A 499 1.96 -12.47 -3.39
N VAL A 500 1.14 -11.73 -2.65
CA VAL A 500 1.47 -10.40 -2.14
C VAL A 500 1.60 -10.45 -0.63
N GLU A 501 2.68 -9.86 -0.10
CA GLU A 501 2.95 -9.75 1.32
C GLU A 501 3.33 -8.31 1.68
N SER A 502 2.69 -7.76 2.72
CA SER A 502 3.09 -6.52 3.37
C SER A 502 3.20 -6.76 4.87
N ARG A 503 4.15 -6.11 5.54
CA ARG A 503 4.39 -6.25 6.99
C ARG A 503 4.57 -4.87 7.63
N PRO A 504 3.48 -4.09 7.73
CA PRO A 504 3.55 -2.75 8.30
C PRO A 504 3.99 -2.81 9.76
N ILE A 505 4.87 -1.90 10.15
CA ILE A 505 5.22 -1.63 11.55
C ILE A 505 4.35 -0.46 12.01
N LYS A 506 3.66 -0.64 13.14
CA LYS A 506 2.81 0.36 13.76
C LYS A 506 3.19 0.53 15.21
#